data_AF-A0A3D2T0G3-F1
#
_entry.id   AF-A0A3D2T0G3-F1
#
_cell.length_a   1.000
_cell.length_b   1.000
_cell.length_c   1.000
_cell.angle_alpha   90.00
_cell.angle_beta   90.00
_cell.angle_gamma   90.00
#
_symmetry.space_group_name_H-M   'P 1'
#
loop_
_entity.id
_entity.type
_entity.pdbx_description
1 polymer ?
#
loop_
_entity_poly.entity_id
_entity_poly.type
_entity_poly.pdbx_seq_one_letter_code
_entity_poly.pdbx_strand_id
1 'polypeptide(L)'
;MEFITGKHISRRSFVRGMGATVALPFLDAMVPAGRPWADPGYTRLVCIEESMGSAGGSTWGDAQHLFAPAKTGRDFDFLPTSQLAPLEEFRDYLTIVSNTDCRMAEPYRAEEIGGDHDRSTAVFLTQAHPKQTQGSDLYLGTSLDQLHARRFGRDTALPSLELCTESIDRGGGCAYNYHCAYTTSLSWASPNQPLPAIREPRVVFERLFGAGDTPEDRAARRRTDRSMIDWIATEIARLRRELGAADRLAMDEYLDHIREIERRIQLVEERNTSGEERDMPEAPSGVPDSWEEHMKLMFDLQLLALQADLTRVITFKTGFDQSNRNFPTSGTTKSHHGASHHGNIPADIIDFNKINTYRLSQVGYFLEKMKNTMEGDASLLEKTAIVWGSPMGDPNLHNHRRCPLILMGHANGALEGNLHLKTPEGTPMANVLLSLMQGIGHDDMRAFGDSTAEFPLVFPRGITSEASQRGL
;
A
#
# COMPACT_ATOMS: atom_id res chain seq x y z
N MET A 1 -51.82 5.04 -2.95
CA MET A 1 -50.58 5.82 -2.75
C MET A 1 -49.61 4.92 -2.02
N GLU A 2 -48.61 4.39 -2.71
CA GLU A 2 -47.49 3.72 -2.06
C GLU A 2 -46.60 4.78 -1.42
N PHE A 3 -46.51 4.79 -0.09
CA PHE A 3 -45.59 5.66 0.64
C PHE A 3 -44.22 4.99 0.68
N ILE A 4 -43.28 5.49 -0.13
CA ILE A 4 -41.87 5.11 -0.04
C ILE A 4 -41.28 5.91 1.13
N THR A 5 -40.98 5.24 2.24
CA THR A 5 -40.56 5.87 3.49
C THR A 5 -39.12 6.42 3.45
N GLY A 6 -38.32 6.04 2.44
CA GLY A 6 -36.91 6.43 2.33
C GLY A 6 -36.01 5.92 3.47
N LYS A 7 -36.51 4.97 4.28
CA LYS A 7 -35.78 4.39 5.40
C LYS A 7 -34.53 3.68 4.90
N HIS A 8 -33.38 4.01 5.47
CA HIS A 8 -32.09 3.39 5.19
C HIS A 8 -31.21 3.38 6.45
N ILE A 9 -30.22 2.51 6.45
CA ILE A 9 -29.18 2.41 7.48
C ILE A 9 -28.06 3.40 7.15
N SER A 10 -27.41 3.98 8.16
CA SER A 10 -26.26 4.85 7.91
C SER A 10 -25.06 4.02 7.46
N ARG A 11 -24.24 4.54 6.55
CA ARG A 11 -22.92 3.94 6.24
C ARG A 11 -21.97 3.88 7.44
N ARG A 12 -22.25 4.64 8.49
CA ARG A 12 -21.51 4.60 9.77
C ARG A 12 -22.23 3.76 10.82
N SER A 13 -23.13 2.87 10.41
CA SER A 13 -23.74 1.94 11.33
C SER A 13 -22.73 0.87 11.71
N PHE A 14 -22.52 0.74 13.02
CA PHE A 14 -21.71 -0.30 13.61
C PHE A 14 -22.61 -1.28 14.35
N VAL A 15 -22.24 -2.56 14.31
CA VAL A 15 -22.80 -3.56 15.21
C VAL A 15 -21.98 -3.53 16.51
N ARG A 16 -22.64 -3.24 17.63
CA ARG A 16 -21.99 -3.12 18.96
C ARG A 16 -22.52 -4.20 19.89
N GLY A 17 -21.63 -5.02 20.45
CA GLY A 17 -21.94 -6.02 21.48
C GLY A 17 -20.98 -5.89 22.65
N MET A 18 -21.00 -6.83 23.59
CA MET A 18 -20.18 -6.78 24.82
C MET A 18 -18.67 -6.69 24.48
N GLY A 19 -18.18 -5.44 24.46
CA GLY A 19 -16.79 -5.03 24.18
C GLY A 19 -16.35 -5.01 22.71
N ALA A 20 -17.22 -5.26 21.72
CA ALA A 20 -16.85 -5.34 20.30
C ALA A 20 -17.69 -4.38 19.47
N THR A 21 -17.02 -3.75 18.51
CA THR A 21 -17.69 -2.92 17.51
C THR A 21 -17.19 -3.35 16.14
N VAL A 22 -18.11 -3.79 15.28
CA VAL A 22 -17.78 -4.14 13.89
C VAL A 22 -18.47 -3.14 12.97
N ALA A 23 -17.66 -2.45 12.16
CA ALA A 23 -18.16 -1.65 11.05
C ALA A 23 -18.76 -2.58 9.99
N LEU A 24 -19.88 -2.16 9.42
CA LEU A 24 -20.53 -2.92 8.35
C LEU A 24 -19.90 -2.59 7.00
N PRO A 25 -19.86 -3.56 6.07
CA PRO A 25 -19.53 -3.27 4.68
C PRO A 25 -20.65 -2.41 4.07
N PHE A 26 -20.45 -1.92 2.86
CA PHE A 26 -21.56 -1.32 2.13
C PHE A 26 -22.70 -2.33 1.92
N LEU A 27 -23.92 -1.93 2.28
CA LEU A 27 -25.15 -2.71 2.12
C LEU A 27 -26.16 -1.87 1.34
N ASP A 28 -26.97 -2.49 0.49
CA ASP A 28 -28.07 -1.85 -0.24
C ASP A 28 -29.08 -1.20 0.70
N ALA A 29 -29.28 -1.75 1.90
CA ALA A 29 -30.06 -1.14 2.97
C ALA A 29 -29.56 0.25 3.39
N MET A 30 -28.35 0.66 2.98
CA MET A 30 -27.82 2.00 3.18
C MET A 30 -28.19 2.98 2.06
N VAL A 31 -28.77 2.49 0.95
CA VAL A 31 -29.31 3.31 -0.14
C VAL A 31 -30.76 3.65 0.15
N PRO A 32 -31.16 4.94 0.15
CA PRO A 32 -32.56 5.31 0.35
C PRO A 32 -33.47 4.69 -0.73
N ALA A 33 -34.56 4.06 -0.30
CA ALA A 33 -35.51 3.41 -1.19
C ALA A 33 -35.96 4.33 -2.35
N GLY A 34 -35.90 3.82 -3.58
CA GLY A 34 -36.27 4.54 -4.79
C GLY A 34 -35.22 5.54 -5.31
N ARG A 35 -34.00 5.56 -4.75
CA ARG A 35 -32.88 6.36 -5.25
C ARG A 35 -31.73 5.46 -5.71
N PRO A 36 -31.03 5.79 -6.82
CA PRO A 36 -29.78 5.15 -7.14
C PRO A 36 -28.72 5.52 -6.10
N TRP A 37 -27.72 4.65 -5.91
CA TRP A 37 -26.54 4.99 -5.13
C TRP A 37 -25.84 6.20 -5.74
N ALA A 38 -25.48 7.17 -4.89
CA ALA A 38 -24.66 8.30 -5.29
C ALA A 38 -23.25 8.07 -4.74
N ASP A 39 -22.25 8.09 -5.62
CA ASP A 39 -20.86 8.01 -5.19
C ASP A 39 -20.57 9.15 -4.19
N PRO A 40 -19.99 8.85 -3.02
CA PRO A 40 -19.73 9.83 -1.98
C PRO A 40 -18.67 10.87 -2.39
N GLY A 41 -18.07 10.77 -3.57
CA GLY A 41 -17.23 11.82 -4.16
C GLY A 41 -15.83 11.88 -3.57
N TYR A 42 -15.34 10.75 -3.05
CA TYR A 42 -13.96 10.59 -2.59
C TYR A 42 -13.32 9.39 -3.30
N THR A 43 -12.02 9.47 -3.51
CA THR A 43 -11.20 8.35 -4.01
C THR A 43 -10.32 7.86 -2.87
N ARG A 44 -10.29 6.55 -2.63
CA ARG A 44 -9.39 5.98 -1.61
C ARG A 44 -7.95 5.99 -2.11
N LEU A 45 -7.00 6.08 -1.21
CA LEU A 45 -5.58 6.11 -1.52
C LEU A 45 -4.84 5.03 -0.73
N VAL A 46 -4.16 4.14 -1.45
CA VAL A 46 -3.23 3.16 -0.86
C VAL A 46 -1.84 3.45 -1.40
N CYS A 47 -0.86 3.63 -0.53
CA CYS A 47 0.53 3.88 -0.90
C CYS A 47 1.41 2.72 -0.44
N ILE A 48 2.03 2.01 -1.38
CA ILE A 48 2.86 0.83 -1.13
C ILE A 48 4.30 1.15 -1.54
N GLU A 49 5.21 1.17 -0.58
CA GLU A 49 6.64 1.28 -0.88
C GLU A 49 7.27 -0.10 -1.00
N GLU A 50 7.94 -0.32 -2.13
CA GLU A 50 8.85 -1.43 -2.33
C GLU A 50 10.25 -1.01 -1.91
N SER A 51 10.73 -1.59 -0.81
CA SER A 51 12.08 -1.35 -0.32
C SER A 51 13.13 -1.97 -1.25
N MET A 52 14.31 -1.34 -1.34
CA MET A 52 15.47 -1.79 -2.12
C MET A 52 15.32 -1.72 -3.66
N GLY A 53 14.55 -0.80 -4.23
CA GLY A 53 14.55 -0.54 -5.68
C GLY A 53 14.20 -1.73 -6.58
N SER A 54 14.73 -1.75 -7.81
CA SER A 54 14.41 -2.80 -8.80
C SER A 54 15.63 -3.14 -9.66
N ALA A 55 15.76 -4.42 -10.02
CA ALA A 55 16.72 -4.87 -11.03
C ALA A 55 16.61 -4.11 -12.36
N GLY A 56 15.40 -3.65 -12.72
CA GLY A 56 15.14 -2.83 -13.90
C GLY A 56 15.73 -1.42 -13.84
N GLY A 57 16.15 -0.93 -12.67
CA GLY A 57 16.82 0.37 -12.54
C GLY A 57 18.26 0.37 -13.05
N SER A 58 18.91 -0.79 -13.06
CA SER A 58 20.26 -0.97 -13.62
C SER A 58 20.27 -0.75 -15.14
N THR A 59 21.40 -0.29 -15.69
CA THR A 59 21.53 -0.06 -17.14
C THR A 59 21.22 -1.31 -17.97
N TRP A 60 21.68 -2.48 -17.51
CA TRP A 60 21.41 -3.74 -18.20
C TRP A 60 19.95 -4.16 -18.00
N GLY A 61 19.39 -4.03 -16.80
CA GLY A 61 18.00 -4.40 -16.52
C GLY A 61 16.98 -3.54 -17.29
N ASP A 62 17.23 -2.24 -17.43
CA ASP A 62 16.41 -1.34 -18.27
C ASP A 62 16.46 -1.76 -19.74
N ALA A 63 17.65 -2.07 -20.27
CA ALA A 63 17.82 -2.57 -21.63
C ALA A 63 17.16 -3.93 -21.89
N GLN A 64 16.90 -4.71 -20.83
CA GLN A 64 16.14 -5.98 -20.90
C GLN A 64 14.65 -5.80 -20.59
N HIS A 65 14.18 -4.57 -20.35
CA HIS A 65 12.79 -4.27 -19.98
C HIS A 65 12.31 -5.06 -18.74
N LEU A 66 13.20 -5.24 -17.75
CA LEU A 66 12.87 -5.97 -16.53
C LEU A 66 11.79 -5.25 -15.72
N PHE A 67 11.70 -3.93 -15.79
CA PHE A 67 10.60 -3.16 -15.18
C PHE A 67 9.80 -2.38 -16.23
N ALA A 68 10.44 -1.43 -16.93
CA ALA A 68 9.77 -0.57 -17.90
C ALA A 68 9.55 -1.30 -19.25
N PRO A 69 8.31 -1.41 -19.76
CA PRO A 69 8.06 -1.98 -21.07
C PRO A 69 8.74 -1.19 -22.20
N ALA A 70 9.04 -1.85 -23.33
CA ALA A 70 9.71 -1.22 -24.46
C ALA A 70 8.87 -0.11 -25.14
N LYS A 71 7.58 -0.39 -25.36
CA LYS A 71 6.64 0.51 -26.03
C LYS A 71 5.89 1.35 -24.99
N THR A 72 5.62 2.59 -25.31
CA THR A 72 4.73 3.48 -24.55
C THR A 72 3.30 3.44 -25.09
N GLY A 73 2.36 4.02 -24.36
CA GLY A 73 0.95 4.01 -24.71
C GLY A 73 0.26 2.74 -24.23
N ARG A 74 -0.63 2.18 -25.05
CA ARG A 74 -1.51 1.05 -24.68
C ARG A 74 -1.06 -0.30 -25.26
N ASP A 75 -0.14 -0.27 -26.23
CA ASP A 75 0.30 -1.44 -26.98
C ASP A 75 1.63 -2.01 -26.45
N PHE A 76 1.83 -1.95 -25.13
CA PHE A 76 3.04 -2.46 -24.49
C PHE A 76 2.91 -3.94 -24.10
N ASP A 77 4.03 -4.65 -24.10
CA ASP A 77 4.09 -6.08 -23.80
C ASP A 77 4.76 -6.31 -22.44
N PHE A 78 4.21 -7.20 -21.62
CA PHE A 78 4.94 -7.71 -20.45
C PHE A 78 5.78 -8.90 -20.88
N LEU A 79 7.10 -8.73 -20.87
CA LEU A 79 8.00 -9.85 -21.12
C LEU A 79 7.87 -10.88 -19.98
N PRO A 80 7.99 -12.19 -20.25
CA PRO A 80 7.96 -13.20 -19.18
C PRO A 80 9.05 -13.01 -18.11
N THR A 81 10.15 -12.36 -18.48
CA THR A 81 11.24 -12.01 -17.57
C THR A 81 11.03 -10.70 -16.82
N SER A 82 9.98 -9.94 -17.16
CA SER A 82 9.67 -8.68 -16.48
C SER A 82 9.19 -8.95 -15.05
N GLN A 83 9.62 -8.09 -14.13
CA GLN A 83 9.07 -7.96 -12.79
C GLN A 83 7.55 -7.81 -12.80
N LEU A 84 6.99 -7.18 -13.84
CA LEU A 84 5.56 -6.90 -13.97
C LEU A 84 4.73 -8.08 -14.48
N ALA A 85 5.37 -9.17 -14.95
CA ALA A 85 4.68 -10.32 -15.52
C ALA A 85 3.56 -10.92 -14.63
N PRO A 86 3.70 -11.01 -13.29
CA PRO A 86 2.63 -11.49 -12.42
C PRO A 86 1.37 -10.62 -12.40
N LEU A 87 1.43 -9.39 -12.91
CA LEU A 87 0.31 -8.45 -12.92
C LEU A 87 -0.41 -8.37 -14.27
N GLU A 88 -0.10 -9.25 -15.23
CA GLU A 88 -0.73 -9.26 -16.56
C GLU A 88 -2.27 -9.32 -16.50
N GLU A 89 -2.85 -10.10 -15.59
CA GLU A 89 -4.31 -10.17 -15.40
C GLU A 89 -4.93 -8.80 -15.04
N PHE A 90 -4.14 -7.92 -14.44
CA PHE A 90 -4.58 -6.60 -14.00
C PHE A 90 -4.19 -5.49 -14.96
N ARG A 91 -3.66 -5.80 -16.15
CA ARG A 91 -3.23 -4.83 -17.18
C ARG A 91 -4.17 -3.63 -17.31
N ASP A 92 -5.48 -3.89 -17.38
CA ASP A 92 -6.50 -2.85 -17.53
C ASP A 92 -6.54 -1.83 -16.39
N TYR A 93 -6.00 -2.17 -15.22
CA TYR A 93 -5.91 -1.32 -14.04
C TYR A 93 -4.52 -0.71 -13.84
N LEU A 94 -3.54 -0.96 -14.72
CA LEU A 94 -2.15 -0.50 -14.53
C LEU A 94 -1.82 0.74 -15.36
N THR A 95 -1.24 1.73 -14.70
CA THR A 95 -0.53 2.85 -15.33
C THR A 95 0.92 2.83 -14.87
N ILE A 96 1.79 2.31 -15.73
CA ILE A 96 3.24 2.25 -15.49
C ILE A 96 3.83 3.59 -15.87
N VAL A 97 4.59 4.20 -14.96
CA VAL A 97 5.28 5.46 -15.24
C VAL A 97 6.78 5.22 -15.07
N SER A 98 7.49 5.16 -16.19
CA SER A 98 8.92 4.87 -16.21
C SER A 98 9.75 6.14 -16.26
N ASN A 99 11.01 6.02 -15.84
CA ASN A 99 12.05 7.06 -15.93
C ASN A 99 11.87 8.27 -15.00
N THR A 100 11.08 8.13 -13.93
CA THR A 100 10.96 9.13 -12.86
C THR A 100 12.12 9.04 -11.86
N ASP A 101 12.50 10.18 -11.28
CA ASP A 101 13.58 10.26 -10.30
C ASP A 101 13.07 10.71 -8.92
N CYS A 102 13.64 10.16 -7.86
CA CYS A 102 13.44 10.59 -6.47
C CYS A 102 14.63 11.43 -5.99
N ARG A 103 14.90 12.54 -6.68
CA ARG A 103 16.12 13.37 -6.51
C ARG A 103 16.33 13.89 -5.09
N MET A 104 15.25 14.05 -4.34
CA MET A 104 15.29 14.46 -2.95
C MET A 104 15.95 13.43 -2.02
N ALA A 105 16.15 12.19 -2.49
CA ALA A 105 16.94 11.17 -1.79
C ALA A 105 18.43 11.17 -2.17
N GLU A 106 18.85 11.92 -3.20
CA GLU A 106 20.27 12.09 -3.52
C GLU A 106 20.98 12.92 -2.43
N PRO A 107 22.27 12.69 -2.16
CA PRO A 107 23.03 13.51 -1.22
C PRO A 107 23.26 14.92 -1.80
N TYR A 108 22.94 15.95 -1.02
CA TYR A 108 23.18 17.36 -1.38
C TYR A 108 24.54 17.86 -0.90
N ARG A 109 25.12 17.16 0.08
CA ARG A 109 26.41 17.47 0.68
C ARG A 109 27.28 16.22 0.78
N ALA A 110 28.59 16.42 0.85
CA ALA A 110 29.55 15.31 0.91
C ALA A 110 29.33 14.41 2.12
N GLU A 111 28.89 14.96 3.26
CA GLU A 111 28.64 14.23 4.51
C GLU A 111 27.39 13.32 4.44
N GLU A 112 26.58 13.45 3.40
CA GLU A 112 25.37 12.65 3.19
C GLU A 112 25.63 11.44 2.29
N ILE A 113 26.76 11.40 1.57
CA ILE A 113 27.12 10.30 0.69
C ILE A 113 27.17 8.98 1.47
N GLY A 114 26.49 7.94 0.96
CA GLY A 114 26.37 6.63 1.59
C GLY A 114 25.14 6.48 2.50
N GLY A 115 24.46 7.57 2.85
CA GLY A 115 23.22 7.57 3.63
C GLY A 115 21.95 7.30 2.82
N ASP A 116 22.05 6.66 1.65
CA ASP A 116 20.95 6.51 0.69
C ASP A 116 19.79 5.69 1.28
N HIS A 117 20.11 4.62 2.01
CA HIS A 117 19.11 3.86 2.77
C HIS A 117 18.45 4.70 3.87
N ASP A 118 19.17 5.65 4.45
CA ASP A 118 18.68 6.52 5.52
C ASP A 118 17.81 7.68 5.02
N ARG A 119 17.79 7.94 3.70
CA ARG A 119 16.92 8.94 3.05
C ARG A 119 15.75 8.34 2.29
N SER A 120 15.98 7.21 1.62
CA SER A 120 15.09 6.59 0.63
C SER A 120 13.63 6.54 1.08
N THR A 121 13.37 5.86 2.20
CA THR A 121 11.99 5.61 2.68
C THR A 121 11.24 6.91 2.92
N ALA A 122 11.87 7.89 3.61
CA ALA A 122 11.25 9.16 3.91
C ALA A 122 10.85 9.95 2.65
N VAL A 123 11.64 9.85 1.59
CA VAL A 123 11.47 10.63 0.36
C VAL A 123 10.31 10.12 -0.48
N PHE A 124 10.00 8.82 -0.47
CA PHE A 124 9.01 8.22 -1.40
C PHE A 124 7.67 8.96 -1.41
N LEU A 125 7.06 9.18 -0.24
CA LEU A 125 5.75 9.85 -0.14
C LEU A 125 5.82 11.33 0.21
N THR A 126 7.01 11.90 0.47
CA THR A 126 7.17 13.33 0.78
C THR A 126 7.76 14.13 -0.36
N GLN A 127 8.58 13.47 -1.20
CA GLN A 127 9.36 14.11 -2.26
C GLN A 127 10.10 15.35 -1.75
N ALA A 128 10.64 15.26 -0.53
CA ALA A 128 11.35 16.32 0.17
C ALA A 128 12.67 15.79 0.72
N HIS A 129 13.72 16.60 0.76
CA HIS A 129 15.02 16.16 1.24
C HIS A 129 15.04 16.14 2.79
N PRO A 130 15.33 14.99 3.43
CA PRO A 130 15.40 14.91 4.89
C PRO A 130 16.58 15.73 5.41
N LYS A 131 16.34 16.52 6.45
CA LYS A 131 17.42 17.15 7.20
C LYS A 131 18.27 16.07 7.88
N GLN A 132 19.56 16.02 7.57
CA GLN A 132 20.52 15.18 8.28
C GLN A 132 20.63 15.63 9.75
N THR A 133 20.02 14.87 10.64
CA THR A 133 20.08 15.05 12.09
C THR A 133 19.78 13.73 12.78
N GLN A 134 20.36 13.51 13.97
CA GLN A 134 19.99 12.43 14.90
C GLN A 134 19.13 12.94 16.06
N GLY A 135 18.88 14.25 16.13
CA GLY A 135 18.16 14.92 17.20
C GLY A 135 16.64 14.98 17.00
N SER A 136 15.96 15.66 17.92
CA SER A 136 14.51 15.90 17.88
C SER A 136 14.10 16.98 16.86
N ASP A 137 15.06 17.62 16.21
CA ASP A 137 14.88 18.68 15.21
C ASP A 137 14.75 18.12 13.78
N LEU A 138 14.17 16.92 13.68
CA LEU A 138 13.82 16.23 12.45
C LEU A 138 12.90 17.08 11.57
N TYR A 139 13.21 17.12 10.27
CA TYR A 139 12.54 17.97 9.31
C TYR A 139 12.61 17.36 7.91
N LEU A 140 11.47 17.24 7.25
CA LEU A 140 11.32 16.66 5.91
C LEU A 140 10.23 17.39 5.11
N GLY A 141 8.99 16.95 5.24
CA GLY A 141 7.82 17.40 4.50
C GLY A 141 6.58 16.65 4.97
N THR A 142 5.38 17.15 4.64
CA THR A 142 4.15 16.37 4.86
C THR A 142 3.99 15.39 3.72
N SER A 143 3.72 14.13 4.02
CA SER A 143 3.56 13.10 2.98
C SER A 143 2.20 13.19 2.28
N LEU A 144 2.13 12.71 1.03
CA LEU A 144 0.95 12.85 0.17
C LEU A 144 -0.27 12.11 0.73
N ASP A 145 -0.06 10.94 1.35
CA ASP A 145 -1.09 10.16 2.03
C ASP A 145 -1.71 10.96 3.18
N GLN A 146 -0.89 11.70 3.93
CA GLN A 146 -1.36 12.54 5.04
C GLN A 146 -2.03 13.83 4.57
N LEU A 147 -1.62 14.39 3.43
CA LEU A 147 -2.39 15.45 2.77
C LEU A 147 -3.78 14.95 2.36
N HIS A 148 -3.86 13.72 1.82
CA HIS A 148 -5.12 13.09 1.48
C HIS A 148 -5.99 12.79 2.72
N ALA A 149 -5.40 12.23 3.78
CA ALA A 149 -6.07 11.91 5.04
C ALA A 149 -6.65 13.17 5.71
N ARG A 150 -5.95 14.30 5.67
CA ARG A 150 -6.45 15.58 6.20
C ARG A 150 -7.73 16.05 5.52
N ARG A 151 -7.92 15.74 4.23
CA ARG A 151 -9.09 16.14 3.44
C ARG A 151 -10.21 15.11 3.54
N PHE A 152 -9.91 13.83 3.37
CA PHE A 152 -10.91 12.78 3.19
C PHE A 152 -11.02 11.79 4.36
N GLY A 153 -10.07 11.79 5.30
CA GLY A 153 -10.04 10.89 6.47
C GLY A 153 -10.78 11.41 7.71
N ARG A 154 -11.36 12.63 7.68
CA ARG A 154 -12.13 13.18 8.82
C ARG A 154 -13.46 12.46 9.05
N ASP A 155 -13.91 11.73 8.05
CA ASP A 155 -15.19 11.05 8.02
C ASP A 155 -15.10 9.55 8.32
N THR A 156 -13.92 9.04 8.63
CA THR A 156 -13.65 7.64 8.94
C THR A 156 -13.21 7.47 10.39
N ALA A 157 -13.28 6.23 10.91
CA ALA A 157 -12.88 5.95 12.29
C ALA A 157 -11.37 6.15 12.50
N LEU A 158 -10.58 5.82 11.47
CA LEU A 158 -9.15 6.05 11.38
C LEU A 158 -8.91 7.03 10.23
N PRO A 159 -8.25 8.18 10.46
CA PRO A 159 -7.91 9.10 9.38
C PRO A 159 -6.98 8.48 8.32
N SER A 160 -6.09 7.60 8.77
CA SER A 160 -5.16 6.82 7.97
C SER A 160 -4.72 5.56 8.73
N LEU A 161 -4.13 4.60 8.03
CA LEU A 161 -3.58 3.36 8.57
C LEU A 161 -2.18 3.10 8.03
N GLU A 162 -1.18 3.18 8.89
CA GLU A 162 0.24 3.00 8.57
C GLU A 162 0.72 1.59 8.93
N LEU A 163 1.24 0.86 7.95
CA LEU A 163 1.54 -0.57 8.04
C LEU A 163 2.96 -0.88 7.55
N CYS A 164 3.58 -1.93 8.09
CA CYS A 164 4.82 -2.49 7.55
C CYS A 164 4.90 -4.00 7.78
N THR A 165 5.85 -4.68 7.12
CA THR A 165 6.15 -6.10 7.39
C THR A 165 7.42 -6.31 8.21
N GLU A 166 8.34 -5.35 8.18
CA GLU A 166 9.62 -5.42 8.91
C GLU A 166 9.78 -4.22 9.84
N SER A 167 10.41 -4.46 10.99
CA SER A 167 10.82 -3.42 11.93
C SER A 167 12.32 -3.18 11.76
N ILE A 168 12.74 -1.93 11.93
CA ILE A 168 14.16 -1.60 11.99
C ILE A 168 14.60 -1.73 13.44
N ASP A 169 15.16 -2.90 13.79
CA ASP A 169 15.89 -3.05 15.05
C ASP A 169 17.38 -2.96 14.77
N ARG A 170 17.88 -1.73 14.69
CA ARG A 170 19.32 -1.48 14.74
C ARG A 170 19.67 -1.22 16.20
N GLY A 171 20.20 -2.24 16.88
CA GLY A 171 20.72 -2.18 18.26
C GLY A 171 21.88 -1.18 18.52
N GLY A 172 21.98 -0.11 17.73
CA GLY A 172 22.95 0.98 17.83
C GLY A 172 22.52 2.29 17.16
N GLY A 173 21.25 2.45 16.76
CA GLY A 173 20.74 3.66 16.10
C GLY A 173 20.88 3.65 14.57
N CYS A 174 20.44 4.73 13.93
CA CYS A 174 20.51 4.89 12.48
C CYS A 174 21.82 5.53 12.03
N ALA A 175 22.18 5.27 10.76
CA ALA A 175 23.51 5.53 10.26
C ALA A 175 23.61 6.93 9.65
N TYR A 176 24.83 7.33 9.28
CA TYR A 176 25.10 8.55 8.50
C TYR A 176 24.48 9.84 9.07
N ASN A 177 24.41 9.94 10.41
CA ASN A 177 23.84 11.09 11.13
C ASN A 177 22.35 11.37 10.83
N TYR A 178 21.59 10.36 10.41
CA TYR A 178 20.15 10.46 10.20
C TYR A 178 19.36 9.83 11.36
N HIS A 179 18.20 10.40 11.65
CA HIS A 179 17.25 9.91 12.64
C HIS A 179 16.49 8.71 12.08
N CYS A 180 16.22 7.70 12.91
CA CYS A 180 15.58 6.47 12.45
C CYS A 180 14.18 6.62 11.87
N ALA A 181 13.49 7.70 12.22
CA ALA A 181 12.21 8.01 11.60
C ALA A 181 12.29 8.11 10.07
N TYR A 182 13.43 8.52 9.49
CA TYR A 182 13.57 8.60 8.04
C TYR A 182 13.65 7.22 7.35
N THR A 183 14.06 6.18 8.08
CA THR A 183 14.09 4.81 7.57
C THR A 183 12.86 4.00 7.91
N THR A 184 12.20 4.30 9.04
CA THR A 184 11.02 3.55 9.51
C THR A 184 9.69 4.11 9.04
N SER A 185 9.58 5.43 8.85
CA SER A 185 8.29 6.09 8.59
C SER A 185 8.17 6.58 7.15
N LEU A 186 7.21 5.99 6.43
CA LEU A 186 6.74 6.50 5.13
C LEU A 186 5.82 7.72 5.30
N SER A 187 4.96 7.69 6.31
CA SER A 187 3.91 8.69 6.54
C SER A 187 4.39 9.78 7.50
N TRP A 188 4.19 11.03 7.09
CA TRP A 188 4.59 12.23 7.82
C TRP A 188 3.40 13.17 7.93
N ALA A 189 2.78 13.19 9.11
CA ALA A 189 1.59 14.00 9.40
C ALA A 189 1.87 15.50 9.34
N SER A 190 3.13 15.92 9.48
CA SER A 190 3.66 17.27 9.27
C SER A 190 5.16 17.14 8.94
N PRO A 191 5.86 18.23 8.57
CA PRO A 191 7.30 18.18 8.28
C PRO A 191 8.17 17.63 9.42
N ASN A 192 7.68 17.62 10.66
CA ASN A 192 8.40 17.18 11.84
C ASN A 192 7.64 16.11 12.66
N GLN A 193 6.63 15.47 12.07
CA GLN A 193 5.80 14.48 12.76
C GLN A 193 5.69 13.19 11.94
N PRO A 194 6.65 12.26 12.06
CA PRO A 194 6.55 10.94 11.47
C PRO A 194 5.44 10.13 12.17
N LEU A 195 4.75 9.28 11.42
CA LEU A 195 3.79 8.33 11.95
C LEU A 195 4.41 6.92 11.99
N PRO A 196 4.32 6.21 13.12
CA PRO A 196 4.85 4.86 13.25
C PRO A 196 3.96 3.85 12.51
N ALA A 197 4.59 2.94 11.77
CA ALA A 197 3.88 1.84 11.10
C ALA A 197 3.63 0.66 12.06
N ILE A 198 2.49 0.00 11.89
CA ILE A 198 2.15 -1.22 12.64
C ILE A 198 2.61 -2.43 11.84
N ARG A 199 3.42 -3.28 12.48
CA ARG A 199 3.92 -4.53 11.90
C ARG A 199 3.06 -5.75 12.20
N GLU A 200 2.49 -5.80 13.40
CA GLU A 200 1.84 -7.00 13.94
C GLU A 200 0.38 -7.10 13.47
N PRO A 201 -0.01 -8.16 12.74
CA PRO A 201 -1.39 -8.38 12.28
C PRO A 201 -2.43 -8.31 13.39
N ARG A 202 -2.13 -8.87 14.57
CA ARG A 202 -3.01 -8.80 15.75
C ARG A 202 -3.31 -7.36 16.17
N VAL A 203 -2.30 -6.51 16.21
CA VAL A 203 -2.44 -5.10 16.60
C VAL A 203 -3.29 -4.34 15.58
N VAL A 204 -3.12 -4.63 14.29
CA VAL A 204 -3.97 -4.06 13.22
C VAL A 204 -5.42 -4.54 13.39
N PHE A 205 -5.64 -5.84 13.57
CA PHE A 205 -6.98 -6.41 13.77
C PHE A 205 -7.69 -5.79 14.98
N GLU A 206 -7.00 -5.67 16.12
CA GLU A 206 -7.53 -5.00 17.30
C GLU A 206 -7.78 -3.51 17.05
N ARG A 207 -6.97 -2.83 16.24
CA ARG A 207 -7.21 -1.42 15.87
C ARG A 207 -8.44 -1.24 14.98
N LEU A 208 -8.74 -2.20 14.11
CA LEU A 208 -9.90 -2.17 13.22
C LEU A 208 -11.21 -2.51 13.93
N PHE A 209 -11.19 -3.46 14.87
CA PHE A 209 -12.43 -4.01 15.45
C PHE A 209 -12.51 -4.04 16.98
N GLY A 210 -11.39 -3.75 17.66
CA GLY A 210 -11.25 -3.79 19.11
C GLY A 210 -11.71 -2.50 19.80
N ALA A 211 -13.01 -2.22 19.78
CA ALA A 211 -13.61 -1.24 20.68
C ALA A 211 -14.22 -1.93 21.91
N GLY A 212 -13.35 -2.40 22.80
CA GLY A 212 -13.73 -2.66 24.20
C GLY A 212 -13.71 -1.35 24.96
N ASP A 213 -14.81 -1.03 25.65
CA ASP A 213 -14.99 0.22 26.40
C ASP A 213 -13.91 0.43 27.49
N THR A 214 -13.20 -0.64 27.89
CA THR A 214 -12.13 -0.61 28.89
C THR A 214 -10.89 -1.46 28.51
N PRO A 215 -9.69 -1.15 29.05
CA PRO A 215 -8.52 -2.04 29.01
C PRO A 215 -8.79 -3.45 29.55
N GLU A 216 -9.65 -3.57 30.55
CA GLU A 216 -10.09 -4.81 31.15
C GLU A 216 -10.89 -5.68 30.17
N ASP A 217 -11.79 -5.09 29.38
CA ASP A 217 -12.53 -5.81 28.33
C ASP A 217 -11.60 -6.36 27.25
N ARG A 218 -10.58 -5.57 26.86
CA ARG A 218 -9.55 -6.02 25.90
C ARG A 218 -8.70 -7.15 26.47
N ALA A 219 -8.34 -7.07 27.75
CA ALA A 219 -7.60 -8.14 28.44
C ALA A 219 -8.44 -9.40 28.65
N ALA A 220 -9.74 -9.26 28.95
CA ALA A 220 -10.67 -10.38 29.08
C ALA A 220 -10.87 -11.10 27.74
N ARG A 221 -10.98 -10.34 26.64
CA ARG A 221 -11.03 -10.90 25.28
C ARG A 221 -9.80 -11.70 24.92
N ARG A 222 -8.61 -11.17 25.18
CA ARG A 222 -7.35 -11.90 24.96
C ARG A 222 -7.23 -13.17 25.79
N ARG A 223 -7.98 -13.29 26.90
CA ARG A 223 -8.01 -14.49 27.75
C ARG A 223 -9.08 -15.51 27.35
N THR A 224 -10.00 -15.13 26.47
CA THR A 224 -11.04 -16.03 25.97
C THR A 224 -10.72 -16.38 24.51
N ASP A 225 -10.53 -17.66 24.19
CA ASP A 225 -10.39 -18.16 22.80
C ASP A 225 -11.70 -18.04 21.97
N ARG A 226 -12.57 -17.11 22.34
CA ARG A 226 -13.84 -16.86 21.65
C ARG A 226 -13.62 -15.78 20.60
N SER A 227 -14.01 -16.08 19.36
CA SER A 227 -13.96 -15.14 18.24
C SER A 227 -14.67 -13.84 18.61
N MET A 228 -14.14 -12.70 18.18
CA MET A 228 -14.81 -11.41 18.33
C MET A 228 -16.25 -11.43 17.80
N ILE A 229 -16.53 -12.19 16.74
CA ILE A 229 -17.88 -12.28 16.16
C ILE A 229 -18.86 -12.91 17.15
N ASP A 230 -18.42 -13.81 18.02
CA ASP A 230 -19.28 -14.44 19.03
C ASP A 230 -19.83 -13.41 20.03
N TRP A 231 -19.08 -12.33 20.27
CA TRP A 231 -19.48 -11.25 21.18
C TRP A 231 -20.53 -10.31 20.58
N ILE A 232 -20.67 -10.29 19.25
CA ILE A 232 -21.66 -9.48 18.53
C ILE A 232 -22.73 -10.31 17.83
N ALA A 233 -22.71 -11.64 17.99
CA ALA A 233 -23.59 -12.56 17.29
C ALA A 233 -25.08 -12.23 17.45
N THR A 234 -25.51 -11.83 18.65
CA THR A 234 -26.90 -11.42 18.93
C THR A 234 -27.32 -10.19 18.11
N GLU A 235 -26.43 -9.22 17.99
CA GLU A 235 -26.70 -7.96 17.29
C GLU A 235 -26.60 -8.13 15.78
N ILE A 236 -25.68 -8.97 15.30
CA ILE A 236 -25.68 -9.44 13.90
C ILE A 236 -27.00 -10.13 13.58
N ALA A 237 -27.45 -11.07 14.41
CA ALA A 237 -28.71 -11.80 14.19
C ALA A 237 -29.92 -10.86 14.18
N ARG A 238 -29.90 -9.79 14.97
CA ARG A 238 -30.92 -8.75 14.95
C ARG A 238 -30.91 -7.97 13.64
N LEU A 239 -29.74 -7.45 13.24
CA LEU A 239 -29.58 -6.71 11.99
C LEU A 239 -29.99 -7.56 10.77
N ARG A 240 -29.61 -8.84 10.76
CA ARG A 240 -29.94 -9.78 9.70
C ARG A 240 -31.45 -9.86 9.42
N ARG A 241 -32.30 -9.69 10.44
CA ARG A 241 -33.77 -9.68 10.27
C ARG A 241 -34.29 -8.44 9.52
N GLU A 242 -33.54 -7.35 9.53
CA GLU A 242 -33.89 -6.08 8.88
C GLU A 242 -33.32 -5.97 7.45
N LEU A 243 -32.33 -6.78 7.11
CA LEU A 243 -31.67 -6.79 5.80
C LEU A 243 -32.39 -7.63 4.76
N GLY A 244 -32.28 -7.21 3.49
CA GLY A 244 -32.70 -7.98 2.31
C GLY A 244 -31.77 -9.15 1.99
N ALA A 245 -32.13 -9.99 1.02
CA ALA A 245 -31.37 -11.20 0.71
C ALA A 245 -29.93 -10.91 0.25
N ALA A 246 -29.74 -9.92 -0.61
CA ALA A 246 -28.42 -9.50 -1.10
C ALA A 246 -27.52 -9.00 0.05
N ASP A 247 -28.05 -8.11 0.89
CA ASP A 247 -27.33 -7.58 2.05
C ASP A 247 -26.96 -8.65 3.08
N ARG A 248 -27.81 -9.66 3.27
CA ARG A 248 -27.48 -10.78 4.15
C ARG A 248 -26.29 -11.57 3.62
N LEU A 249 -26.24 -11.82 2.31
CA LEU A 249 -25.11 -12.50 1.69
C LEU A 249 -23.82 -11.69 1.83
N ALA A 250 -23.85 -10.41 1.47
CA ALA A 250 -22.68 -9.52 1.60
C ALA A 250 -22.19 -9.42 3.05
N MET A 251 -23.11 -9.34 4.01
CA MET A 251 -22.77 -9.33 5.44
C MET A 251 -22.20 -10.68 5.90
N ASP A 252 -22.77 -11.81 5.48
CA ASP A 252 -22.29 -13.14 5.84
C ASP A 252 -20.86 -13.36 5.30
N GLU A 253 -20.60 -13.02 4.03
CA GLU A 253 -19.27 -13.10 3.40
C GLU A 253 -18.23 -12.24 4.14
N TYR A 254 -18.59 -11.01 4.49
CA TYR A 254 -17.72 -10.11 5.26
C TYR A 254 -17.40 -10.65 6.66
N LEU A 255 -18.39 -11.19 7.37
CA LEU A 255 -18.19 -11.78 8.70
C LEU A 255 -17.34 -13.06 8.63
N ASP A 256 -17.52 -13.88 7.60
CA ASP A 256 -16.70 -15.06 7.37
C ASP A 256 -15.24 -14.69 7.04
N HIS A 257 -15.02 -13.61 6.26
CA HIS A 257 -13.68 -13.05 6.05
C HIS A 257 -13.02 -12.58 7.36
N ILE A 258 -13.75 -11.86 8.23
CA ILE A 258 -13.23 -11.44 9.55
C ILE A 258 -12.80 -12.65 10.38
N ARG A 259 -13.66 -13.68 10.46
CA ARG A 259 -13.37 -14.92 11.21
C ARG A 259 -12.15 -15.64 10.68
N GLU A 260 -12.04 -15.78 9.36
CA GLU A 260 -10.91 -16.49 8.76
C GLU A 260 -9.58 -15.78 9.01
N ILE A 261 -9.57 -14.44 8.96
CA ILE A 261 -8.37 -13.65 9.29
C ILE A 261 -8.04 -13.78 10.78
N GLU A 262 -9.02 -13.66 11.67
CA GLU A 262 -8.82 -13.85 13.12
C GLU A 262 -8.22 -15.23 13.43
N ARG A 263 -8.76 -16.29 12.81
CA ARG A 263 -8.28 -17.67 12.94
C ARG A 263 -6.84 -17.83 12.43
N ARG A 264 -6.50 -17.23 11.29
CA ARG A 264 -5.13 -17.27 10.76
C ARG A 264 -4.14 -16.55 11.68
N ILE A 265 -4.53 -15.42 12.27
CA ILE A 265 -3.69 -14.72 13.27
C ILE A 265 -3.50 -15.60 14.51
N GLN A 266 -4.55 -16.26 15.01
CA GLN A 266 -4.44 -17.19 16.15
C GLN A 266 -3.49 -18.35 15.86
N LEU A 267 -3.59 -18.97 14.68
CA LEU A 267 -2.68 -20.06 14.30
C LEU A 267 -1.22 -19.62 14.24
N VAL A 268 -0.94 -18.39 13.78
CA VAL A 268 0.42 -17.83 13.79
C VAL A 268 0.91 -17.68 15.23
N GLU A 269 0.09 -17.13 16.12
CA GLU A 269 0.43 -16.93 17.53
C GLU A 269 0.68 -18.28 18.24
N GLU A 270 -0.17 -19.28 18.02
CA GLU A 270 -0.05 -20.62 18.57
C GLU A 270 1.22 -21.32 18.06
N ARG A 271 1.46 -21.29 16.75
CA ARG A 271 2.67 -21.86 16.15
C ARG A 271 3.94 -21.21 16.71
N ASN A 272 3.95 -19.88 16.82
CA ASN A 272 5.10 -19.14 17.27
C ASN A 272 5.35 -19.23 18.79
N THR A 273 4.37 -19.73 19.57
CA THR A 273 4.49 -19.96 21.02
C THR A 273 4.60 -21.44 21.41
N SER A 274 4.59 -22.34 20.43
CA SER A 274 4.64 -23.81 20.64
C SER A 274 5.97 -24.31 21.23
N GLY A 275 7.04 -23.53 21.09
CA GLY A 275 8.41 -23.93 21.41
C GLY A 275 9.18 -24.58 20.26
N GLU A 276 8.57 -24.69 19.07
CA GLU A 276 9.26 -25.08 17.84
C GLU A 276 10.29 -24.02 17.41
N GLU A 277 11.33 -24.45 16.69
CA GLU A 277 12.35 -23.55 16.15
C GLU A 277 11.72 -22.60 15.11
N ARG A 278 12.01 -21.31 15.24
CA ARG A 278 11.49 -20.23 14.39
C ARG A 278 12.58 -19.71 13.47
N ASP A 279 12.19 -19.32 12.26
CA ASP A 279 13.10 -18.62 11.33
C ASP A 279 13.40 -17.19 11.84
N MET A 280 12.46 -16.61 12.60
CA MET A 280 12.58 -15.28 13.19
C MET A 280 12.34 -15.32 14.72
N PRO A 281 13.27 -15.87 15.51
CA PRO A 281 13.05 -16.08 16.96
C PRO A 281 12.89 -14.76 17.74
N GLU A 282 13.46 -13.66 17.26
CA GLU A 282 13.38 -12.33 17.89
C GLU A 282 12.08 -11.58 17.53
N ALA A 283 11.32 -12.03 16.53
CA ALA A 283 10.07 -11.39 16.16
C ALA A 283 8.97 -11.70 17.21
N PRO A 284 8.07 -10.74 17.51
CA PRO A 284 6.89 -10.99 18.33
C PRO A 284 6.10 -12.20 17.82
N SER A 285 5.44 -12.91 18.72
CA SER A 285 4.70 -14.13 18.39
C SER A 285 3.56 -13.90 17.39
N GLY A 286 3.03 -12.69 17.30
CA GLY A 286 2.00 -12.34 16.32
C GLY A 286 2.50 -12.11 14.89
N VAL A 287 3.82 -12.12 14.66
CA VAL A 287 4.42 -11.90 13.32
C VAL A 287 4.69 -13.25 12.65
N PRO A 288 4.12 -13.51 11.45
CA PRO A 288 4.43 -14.73 10.72
C PRO A 288 5.90 -14.83 10.33
N ASP A 289 6.47 -16.03 10.49
CA ASP A 289 7.81 -16.32 10.01
C ASP A 289 7.89 -16.31 8.48
N SER A 290 6.81 -16.63 7.77
CA SER A 290 6.73 -16.50 6.30
C SER A 290 6.36 -15.08 5.89
N TRP A 291 7.19 -14.46 5.05
CA TRP A 291 6.93 -13.11 4.51
C TRP A 291 5.67 -13.06 3.67
N GLU A 292 5.42 -14.10 2.86
CA GLU A 292 4.21 -14.17 2.04
C GLU A 292 2.95 -14.31 2.89
N GLU A 293 2.98 -15.11 3.95
CA GLU A 293 1.88 -15.22 4.90
C GLU A 293 1.61 -13.86 5.57
N HIS A 294 2.67 -13.15 5.96
CA HIS A 294 2.59 -11.82 6.56
C HIS A 294 2.02 -10.78 5.59
N MET A 295 2.56 -10.70 4.37
CA MET A 295 2.06 -9.81 3.32
C MET A 295 0.58 -10.04 3.04
N LYS A 296 0.15 -11.30 2.86
CA LYS A 296 -1.26 -11.65 2.60
C LYS A 296 -2.15 -11.26 3.78
N LEU A 297 -1.76 -11.54 5.02
CA LEU A 297 -2.51 -11.10 6.20
C LEU A 297 -2.64 -9.58 6.28
N MET A 298 -1.57 -8.84 6.01
CA MET A 298 -1.60 -7.38 6.01
C MET A 298 -2.49 -6.84 4.88
N PHE A 299 -2.50 -7.44 3.70
CA PHE A 299 -3.41 -7.08 2.61
C PHE A 299 -4.87 -7.40 2.92
N ASP A 300 -5.15 -8.55 3.54
CA ASP A 300 -6.49 -8.92 3.96
C ASP A 300 -7.06 -7.93 5.00
N LEU A 301 -6.22 -7.47 5.94
CA LEU A 301 -6.57 -6.45 6.91
C LEU A 301 -6.82 -5.07 6.25
N GLN A 302 -6.02 -4.71 5.24
CA GLN A 302 -6.25 -3.50 4.44
C GLN A 302 -7.59 -3.58 3.70
N LEU A 303 -7.90 -4.72 3.07
CA LEU A 303 -9.16 -4.95 2.38
C LEU A 303 -10.36 -4.74 3.32
N LEU A 304 -10.34 -5.35 4.51
CA LEU A 304 -11.40 -5.17 5.50
C LEU A 304 -11.55 -3.70 5.93
N ALA A 305 -10.44 -2.99 6.13
CA ALA A 305 -10.46 -1.59 6.51
C ALA A 305 -11.10 -0.69 5.43
N LEU A 306 -10.83 -0.98 4.15
CA LEU A 306 -11.39 -0.25 3.01
C LEU A 306 -12.87 -0.61 2.78
N GLN A 307 -13.20 -1.91 2.82
CA GLN A 307 -14.54 -2.45 2.60
C GLN A 307 -15.56 -1.90 3.62
N ALA A 308 -15.12 -1.70 4.85
CA ALA A 308 -15.96 -1.17 5.94
C ALA A 308 -15.84 0.35 6.13
N ASP A 309 -15.17 1.07 5.21
CA ASP A 309 -14.88 2.52 5.27
C ASP A 309 -14.29 2.96 6.63
N LEU A 310 -13.48 2.09 7.26
CA LEU A 310 -12.80 2.37 8.53
C LEU A 310 -11.65 3.38 8.33
N THR A 311 -11.03 3.36 7.15
CA THR A 311 -10.08 4.35 6.65
C THR A 311 -10.23 4.48 5.14
N ARG A 312 -9.85 5.64 4.60
CA ARG A 312 -9.71 5.88 3.15
C ARG A 312 -8.26 6.01 2.70
N VAL A 313 -7.33 6.02 3.65
CA VAL A 313 -5.89 6.17 3.41
C VAL A 313 -5.14 5.06 4.11
N ILE A 314 -4.32 4.35 3.34
CA ILE A 314 -3.44 3.29 3.84
C ILE A 314 -2.04 3.52 3.28
N THR A 315 -1.03 3.37 4.14
CA THR A 315 0.37 3.36 3.73
C THR A 315 1.00 2.05 4.17
N PHE A 316 1.73 1.38 3.29
CA PHE A 316 2.29 0.06 3.53
C PHE A 316 3.75 -0.03 3.06
N LYS A 317 4.66 -0.31 3.99
CA LYS A 317 6.07 -0.59 3.71
C LYS A 317 6.30 -2.11 3.60
N THR A 318 6.68 -2.62 2.43
CA THR A 318 6.74 -4.08 2.18
C THR A 318 7.99 -4.77 2.75
N GLY A 319 8.93 -4.01 3.31
CA GLY A 319 10.13 -4.53 3.94
C GLY A 319 11.03 -3.42 4.48
N PHE A 320 12.30 -3.74 4.65
CA PHE A 320 13.36 -2.78 4.95
C PHE A 320 14.43 -2.86 3.86
N ASP A 321 15.02 -1.72 3.49
CA ASP A 321 16.06 -1.68 2.46
C ASP A 321 17.18 -2.68 2.80
N GLN A 322 17.82 -2.57 3.95
CA GLN A 322 18.96 -3.43 4.30
C GLN A 322 18.54 -4.81 4.86
N SER A 323 17.37 -5.30 4.47
CA SER A 323 16.89 -6.61 4.89
C SER A 323 17.74 -7.73 4.27
N ASN A 324 18.37 -8.53 5.12
CA ASN A 324 19.08 -9.75 4.71
C ASN A 324 18.16 -10.97 4.63
N ARG A 325 16.84 -10.74 4.53
CA ARG A 325 15.85 -11.79 4.37
C ARG A 325 16.04 -12.52 3.04
N ASN A 326 15.89 -13.85 3.08
CA ASN A 326 15.91 -14.69 1.90
C ASN A 326 14.48 -14.95 1.40
N PHE A 327 14.35 -15.16 0.08
CA PHE A 327 13.08 -15.49 -0.57
C PHE A 327 13.21 -16.75 -1.45
N PRO A 328 13.38 -17.96 -0.88
CA PRO A 328 13.65 -19.16 -1.66
C PRO A 328 12.61 -19.46 -2.76
N THR A 329 11.34 -19.16 -2.50
CA THR A 329 10.22 -19.31 -3.45
C THR A 329 10.39 -18.47 -4.71
N SER A 330 11.20 -17.41 -4.68
CA SER A 330 11.55 -16.62 -5.87
C SER A 330 12.44 -17.38 -6.86
N GLY A 331 13.03 -18.51 -6.46
CA GLY A 331 13.96 -19.27 -7.30
C GLY A 331 15.42 -18.81 -7.18
N THR A 332 15.78 -18.15 -6.09
CA THR A 332 17.16 -17.86 -5.70
C THR A 332 17.33 -17.96 -4.18
N THR A 333 18.55 -18.25 -3.72
CA THR A 333 18.91 -18.36 -2.29
C THR A 333 19.64 -17.13 -1.76
N LYS A 334 19.91 -16.13 -2.61
CA LYS A 334 20.51 -14.87 -2.20
C LYS A 334 19.56 -14.10 -1.27
N SER A 335 20.12 -13.36 -0.32
CA SER A 335 19.35 -12.41 0.49
C SER A 335 18.92 -11.22 -0.34
N HIS A 336 17.85 -10.55 0.05
CA HIS A 336 17.30 -9.41 -0.66
C HIS A 336 18.33 -8.27 -0.82
N HIS A 337 18.92 -7.84 0.29
CA HIS A 337 20.01 -6.86 0.25
C HIS A 337 21.24 -7.40 -0.47
N GLY A 338 21.63 -8.66 -0.25
CA GLY A 338 22.81 -9.23 -0.92
C GLY A 338 22.66 -9.31 -2.44
N ALA A 339 21.47 -9.65 -2.94
CA ALA A 339 21.17 -9.74 -4.37
C ALA A 339 21.16 -8.35 -5.04
N SER A 340 20.83 -7.29 -4.31
CA SER A 340 20.78 -5.94 -4.85
C SER A 340 22.17 -5.40 -5.22
N HIS A 341 23.25 -5.89 -4.58
CA HIS A 341 24.66 -5.59 -4.93
C HIS A 341 25.18 -6.55 -6.01
N HIS A 342 24.48 -6.60 -7.15
CA HIS A 342 24.73 -7.56 -8.24
C HIS A 342 26.00 -7.29 -9.07
N GLY A 343 26.79 -6.25 -8.78
CA GLY A 343 28.06 -5.96 -9.45
C GLY A 343 27.96 -5.70 -10.96
N ASN A 344 26.77 -5.34 -11.45
CA ASN A 344 26.40 -5.30 -12.88
C ASN A 344 26.63 -6.61 -13.66
N ILE A 345 26.62 -7.76 -12.99
CA ILE A 345 26.70 -9.06 -13.63
C ILE A 345 25.29 -9.51 -14.06
N PRO A 346 25.01 -9.77 -15.36
CA PRO A 346 23.68 -10.11 -15.85
C PRO A 346 22.96 -11.23 -15.09
N ALA A 347 23.69 -12.31 -14.75
CA ALA A 347 23.11 -13.43 -14.00
C ALA A 347 22.66 -13.01 -12.59
N ASP A 348 23.44 -12.13 -11.93
CA ASP A 348 23.13 -11.64 -10.59
C ASP A 348 21.98 -10.62 -10.61
N ILE A 349 21.87 -9.80 -11.66
CA ILE A 349 20.70 -8.93 -11.90
C ILE A 349 19.43 -9.77 -12.04
N ILE A 350 19.50 -10.89 -12.75
CA ILE A 350 18.34 -11.79 -12.89
C ILE A 350 17.96 -12.44 -11.56
N ASP A 351 18.92 -12.80 -10.71
CA ASP A 351 18.59 -13.27 -9.35
C ASP A 351 17.88 -12.20 -8.52
N PHE A 352 18.32 -10.94 -8.60
CA PHE A 352 17.62 -9.84 -7.93
C PHE A 352 16.22 -9.62 -8.51
N ASN A 353 16.10 -9.68 -9.84
CA ASN A 353 14.82 -9.57 -10.53
C ASN A 353 13.84 -10.66 -10.09
N LYS A 354 14.27 -11.91 -9.92
CA LYS A 354 13.42 -12.99 -9.39
C LYS A 354 12.82 -12.62 -8.03
N ILE A 355 13.62 -12.06 -7.13
CA ILE A 355 13.14 -11.58 -5.81
C ILE A 355 12.14 -10.45 -6.03
N ASN A 356 12.46 -9.44 -6.83
CA ASN A 356 11.55 -8.33 -7.12
C ASN A 356 10.22 -8.81 -7.73
N THR A 357 10.24 -9.78 -8.65
CA THR A 357 9.05 -10.39 -9.27
C THR A 357 8.20 -11.13 -8.23
N TYR A 358 8.83 -11.94 -7.37
CA TYR A 358 8.13 -12.66 -6.31
C TYR A 358 7.49 -11.72 -5.28
N ARG A 359 8.18 -10.62 -4.93
CA ARG A 359 7.63 -9.62 -4.01
C ARG A 359 6.46 -8.87 -4.64
N LEU A 360 6.58 -8.46 -5.91
CA LEU A 360 5.49 -7.78 -6.62
C LEU A 360 4.27 -8.71 -6.86
N SER A 361 4.47 -10.02 -7.00
CA SER A 361 3.33 -10.95 -7.18
C SER A 361 2.36 -10.96 -5.99
N GLN A 362 2.82 -10.61 -4.79
CA GLN A 362 1.94 -10.47 -3.63
C GLN A 362 0.99 -9.27 -3.76
N VAL A 363 1.36 -8.24 -4.53
CA VAL A 363 0.44 -7.14 -4.86
C VAL A 363 -0.68 -7.66 -5.76
N GLY A 364 -0.41 -8.61 -6.67
CA GLY A 364 -1.43 -9.27 -7.47
C GLY A 364 -2.54 -9.93 -6.64
N TYR A 365 -2.18 -10.56 -5.52
CA TYR A 365 -3.17 -11.08 -4.54
C TYR A 365 -4.09 -9.98 -4.00
N PHE A 366 -3.53 -8.81 -3.65
CA PHE A 366 -4.32 -7.69 -3.16
C PHE A 366 -5.23 -7.10 -4.24
N LEU A 367 -4.74 -6.97 -5.48
CA LEU A 367 -5.53 -6.49 -6.62
C LEU A 367 -6.70 -7.44 -6.92
N GLU A 368 -6.48 -8.75 -6.89
CA GLU A 368 -7.53 -9.75 -7.06
C GLU A 368 -8.64 -9.57 -6.02
N LYS A 369 -8.26 -9.47 -4.74
CA LYS A 369 -9.20 -9.25 -3.64
C LYS A 369 -9.98 -7.95 -3.77
N MET A 370 -9.31 -6.85 -4.14
CA MET A 370 -9.92 -5.54 -4.35
C MET A 370 -10.89 -5.55 -5.54
N LYS A 371 -10.53 -6.23 -6.64
CA LYS A 371 -11.36 -6.39 -7.84
C LYS A 371 -12.63 -7.20 -7.55
N ASN A 372 -12.52 -8.22 -6.71
CA ASN A 372 -13.63 -9.11 -6.35
C ASN A 372 -14.50 -8.59 -5.19
N THR A 373 -14.13 -7.46 -4.57
CA THR A 373 -14.91 -6.87 -3.47
C THR A 373 -15.69 -5.67 -3.99
N MET A 374 -17.02 -5.80 -4.04
CA MET A 374 -17.90 -4.74 -4.54
C MET A 374 -18.23 -3.69 -3.46
N GLU A 375 -18.34 -2.44 -3.89
CA GLU A 375 -18.90 -1.34 -3.10
C GLU A 375 -19.94 -0.60 -3.95
N GLY A 376 -21.21 -0.99 -3.82
CA GLY A 376 -22.27 -0.53 -4.72
C GLY A 376 -22.00 -1.06 -6.13
N ASP A 377 -22.01 -0.16 -7.11
CA ASP A 377 -21.98 -0.55 -8.53
C ASP A 377 -20.57 -0.84 -9.09
N ALA A 378 -19.52 -0.66 -8.29
CA ALA A 378 -18.13 -0.84 -8.73
C ALA A 378 -17.28 -1.51 -7.64
N SER A 379 -16.19 -2.17 -8.05
CA SER A 379 -15.28 -2.84 -7.12
C SER A 379 -14.45 -1.83 -6.32
N LEU A 380 -13.83 -2.27 -5.22
CA LEU A 380 -12.88 -1.43 -4.49
C LEU A 380 -11.70 -1.02 -5.37
N LEU A 381 -11.27 -1.86 -6.32
CA LEU A 381 -10.17 -1.53 -7.24
C LEU A 381 -10.54 -0.39 -8.21
N GLU A 382 -11.80 -0.32 -8.65
CA GLU A 382 -12.31 0.79 -9.47
C GLU A 382 -12.25 2.14 -8.72
N LYS A 383 -12.50 2.11 -7.40
CA LYS A 383 -12.67 3.30 -6.55
C LYS A 383 -11.42 3.76 -5.80
N THR A 384 -10.31 3.06 -6.00
CA THR A 384 -9.07 3.27 -5.24
C THR A 384 -7.94 3.65 -6.18
N ALA A 385 -7.15 4.64 -5.79
CA ALA A 385 -5.83 4.90 -6.32
C ALA A 385 -4.80 4.12 -5.49
N ILE A 386 -4.04 3.25 -6.13
CA ILE A 386 -2.92 2.55 -5.48
C ILE A 386 -1.62 3.04 -6.09
N VAL A 387 -0.74 3.60 -5.27
CA VAL A 387 0.62 3.98 -5.65
C VAL A 387 1.53 2.85 -5.21
N TRP A 388 2.26 2.23 -6.14
CA TRP A 388 3.32 1.29 -5.84
C TRP A 388 4.62 1.78 -6.45
N GLY A 389 5.71 1.74 -5.69
CA GLY A 389 7.02 2.13 -6.23
C GLY A 389 8.13 2.06 -5.22
N SER A 390 9.33 2.40 -5.67
CA SER A 390 10.50 2.49 -4.81
C SER A 390 11.18 3.85 -4.97
N PRO A 391 11.66 4.47 -3.89
CA PRO A 391 12.48 5.67 -3.97
C PRO A 391 13.90 5.42 -4.48
N MET A 392 14.31 4.15 -4.66
CA MET A 392 15.61 3.77 -5.20
C MET A 392 15.44 3.16 -6.59
N GLY A 393 16.29 3.57 -7.53
CA GLY A 393 16.27 3.05 -8.90
C GLY A 393 17.13 1.81 -9.02
N ASP A 394 18.44 2.03 -9.14
CA ASP A 394 19.48 1.00 -9.13
C ASP A 394 20.13 0.92 -7.73
N PRO A 395 19.84 -0.13 -6.94
CA PRO A 395 20.41 -0.29 -5.61
C PRO A 395 21.87 -0.70 -5.62
N ASN A 396 22.38 -1.34 -6.69
CA ASN A 396 23.79 -1.67 -6.80
C ASN A 396 24.65 -0.39 -6.83
N LEU A 397 24.11 0.68 -7.39
CA LEU A 397 24.75 2.00 -7.43
C LEU A 397 24.25 2.96 -6.34
N HIS A 398 23.24 2.57 -5.55
CA HIS A 398 22.54 3.43 -4.60
C HIS A 398 22.06 4.74 -5.22
N ASN A 399 21.45 4.68 -6.42
CA ASN A 399 20.93 5.87 -7.08
C ASN A 399 19.41 6.02 -6.92
N HIS A 400 18.94 7.26 -7.14
CA HIS A 400 17.52 7.61 -7.07
C HIS A 400 16.98 8.04 -8.43
N ARG A 401 17.46 7.37 -9.49
CA ARG A 401 17.11 7.65 -10.88
C ARG A 401 16.40 6.48 -11.52
N ARG A 402 15.45 6.73 -12.42
CA ARG A 402 14.62 5.67 -13.03
C ARG A 402 13.97 4.78 -11.97
N CYS A 403 13.52 5.41 -10.89
CA CYS A 403 12.78 4.78 -9.82
C CYS A 403 11.53 4.09 -10.37
N PRO A 404 11.24 2.84 -9.97
CA PRO A 404 10.04 2.13 -10.41
C PRO A 404 8.79 2.78 -9.82
N LEU A 405 7.79 3.03 -10.66
CA LEU A 405 6.49 3.58 -10.28
C LEU A 405 5.35 2.96 -11.10
N ILE A 406 4.31 2.52 -10.39
CA ILE A 406 3.06 2.03 -10.96
C ILE A 406 1.91 2.69 -10.20
N LEU A 407 0.96 3.25 -10.93
CA LEU A 407 -0.35 3.62 -10.40
C LEU A 407 -1.33 2.51 -10.78
N MET A 408 -2.13 2.04 -9.83
CA MET A 408 -3.08 0.94 -10.03
C MET A 408 -4.50 1.33 -9.61
N GLY A 409 -5.48 0.67 -10.23
CA GLY A 409 -6.90 0.97 -10.06
C GLY A 409 -7.37 2.07 -11.02
N HIS A 410 -8.66 2.39 -10.97
CA HIS A 410 -9.23 3.46 -11.78
C HIS A 410 -9.44 4.76 -11.00
N ALA A 411 -9.31 4.74 -9.67
CA ALA A 411 -9.36 5.94 -8.85
C ALA A 411 -10.63 6.80 -9.09
N ASN A 412 -11.78 6.15 -9.31
CA ASN A 412 -13.03 6.78 -9.76
C ASN A 412 -12.93 7.51 -11.11
N GLY A 413 -12.18 6.94 -12.05
CA GLY A 413 -11.96 7.48 -13.39
C GLY A 413 -10.80 8.48 -13.50
N ALA A 414 -10.07 8.75 -12.41
CA ALA A 414 -8.86 9.58 -12.46
C ALA A 414 -7.68 8.86 -13.15
N LEU A 415 -7.71 7.52 -13.23
CA LEU A 415 -6.72 6.71 -13.93
C LEU A 415 -7.39 5.88 -15.03
N GLU A 416 -6.87 6.00 -16.26
CA GLU A 416 -7.41 5.26 -17.40
C GLU A 416 -7.03 3.77 -17.38
N GLY A 417 -5.88 3.41 -16.81
CA GLY A 417 -5.32 2.06 -16.84
C GLY A 417 -4.94 1.58 -18.26
N ASN A 418 -4.39 0.36 -18.34
CA ASN A 418 -3.72 -0.19 -19.51
C ASN A 418 -2.81 0.84 -20.20
N LEU A 419 -1.87 1.40 -19.44
CA LEU A 419 -1.04 2.49 -19.92
C LEU A 419 0.41 2.38 -19.46
N HIS A 420 1.34 2.65 -20.39
CA HIS A 420 2.75 2.90 -20.08
C HIS A 420 3.14 4.31 -20.54
N LEU A 421 3.50 5.16 -19.58
CA LEU A 421 4.02 6.50 -19.79
C LEU A 421 5.52 6.50 -19.50
N LYS A 422 6.33 7.01 -20.42
CA LYS A 422 7.77 7.19 -20.21
C LYS A 422 8.07 8.67 -20.11
N THR A 423 8.68 9.09 -19.01
CA THR A 423 9.03 10.49 -18.80
C THR A 423 10.40 10.81 -19.42
N PRO A 424 10.69 12.09 -19.72
CA PRO A 424 12.07 12.53 -20.01
C PRO A 424 13.00 12.24 -18.84
N GLU A 425 14.28 11.99 -19.12
CA GLU A 425 15.29 11.79 -18.09
C GLU A 425 15.33 12.99 -17.13
N GLY A 426 15.39 12.71 -15.83
CA GLY A 426 15.38 13.77 -14.84
C GLY A 426 14.01 14.31 -14.49
N THR A 427 12.92 13.64 -14.86
CA THR A 427 11.59 14.06 -14.42
C THR A 427 11.40 13.73 -12.93
N PRO A 428 11.11 14.70 -12.05
CA PRO A 428 10.78 14.42 -10.66
C PRO A 428 9.55 13.52 -10.55
N MET A 429 9.64 12.46 -9.74
CA MET A 429 8.48 11.61 -9.41
C MET A 429 7.33 12.44 -8.83
N ALA A 430 7.64 13.53 -8.12
CA ALA A 430 6.67 14.49 -7.61
C ALA A 430 5.72 15.07 -8.68
N ASN A 431 6.12 15.18 -9.95
CA ASN A 431 5.22 15.64 -11.03
C ASN A 431 4.06 14.66 -11.23
N VAL A 432 4.35 13.36 -11.19
CA VAL A 432 3.37 12.29 -11.35
C VAL A 432 2.45 12.23 -10.14
N LEU A 433 3.03 12.33 -8.92
CA LEU A 433 2.27 12.30 -7.67
C LEU A 433 1.38 13.54 -7.50
N LEU A 434 1.84 14.72 -7.91
CA LEU A 434 1.01 15.94 -7.94
C LEU A 434 -0.21 15.75 -8.85
N SER A 435 0.02 15.21 -10.05
CA SER A 435 -1.04 15.02 -11.04
C SER A 435 -2.06 13.97 -10.60
N LEU A 436 -1.60 12.89 -9.94
CA LEU A 436 -2.49 11.95 -9.28
C LEU A 436 -3.33 12.64 -8.20
N MET A 437 -2.70 13.40 -7.30
CA MET A 437 -3.39 14.10 -6.21
C MET A 437 -4.46 15.05 -6.73
N GLN A 438 -4.15 15.81 -7.78
CA GLN A 438 -5.13 16.67 -8.47
C GLN A 438 -6.31 15.86 -9.02
N GLY A 439 -6.03 14.74 -9.70
CA GLY A 439 -7.05 13.84 -10.26
C GLY A 439 -7.98 13.21 -9.21
N ILE A 440 -7.49 13.01 -7.97
CA ILE A 440 -8.26 12.41 -6.88
C ILE A 440 -8.85 13.42 -5.89
N GLY A 441 -9.06 14.67 -6.32
CA GLY A 441 -9.79 15.69 -5.57
C GLY A 441 -8.93 16.72 -4.83
N HIS A 442 -7.66 16.88 -5.21
CA HIS A 442 -6.78 17.99 -4.78
C HIS A 442 -6.52 18.99 -5.92
N ASP A 443 -7.58 19.42 -6.60
CA ASP A 443 -7.57 20.34 -7.75
C ASP A 443 -7.00 21.75 -7.44
N ASP A 444 -6.95 22.12 -6.17
CA ASP A 444 -6.32 23.33 -5.64
C ASP A 444 -4.81 23.18 -5.40
N MET A 445 -4.27 21.96 -5.45
CA MET A 445 -2.85 21.70 -5.25
C MET A 445 -2.04 22.17 -6.47
N ARG A 446 -1.09 23.08 -6.23
CA ARG A 446 -0.25 23.68 -7.31
C ARG A 446 1.19 23.16 -7.33
N ALA A 447 1.66 22.59 -6.23
CA ALA A 447 2.99 22.02 -6.10
C ALA A 447 3.00 20.95 -5.00
N PHE A 448 3.90 19.99 -5.14
CA PHE A 448 4.15 18.93 -4.17
C PHE A 448 5.64 18.57 -4.19
N GLY A 449 6.30 18.50 -3.03
CA GLY A 449 7.73 18.14 -2.97
C GLY A 449 8.59 18.98 -3.92
N ASP A 450 9.37 18.32 -4.77
CA ASP A 450 10.19 18.91 -5.84
C ASP A 450 9.49 18.97 -7.22
N SER A 451 8.14 18.95 -7.26
CA SER A 451 7.39 19.04 -8.52
C SER A 451 7.74 20.32 -9.28
N THR A 452 8.00 20.19 -10.57
CA THR A 452 8.38 21.28 -11.48
C THR A 452 7.35 21.52 -12.59
N ALA A 453 6.47 20.55 -12.84
CA ALA A 453 5.45 20.63 -13.87
C ALA A 453 4.28 19.67 -13.56
N GLU A 454 3.14 19.92 -14.20
CA GLU A 454 2.06 18.94 -14.29
C GLU A 454 2.47 17.80 -15.24
N PHE A 455 1.94 16.60 -14.99
CA PHE A 455 2.22 15.41 -15.78
C PHE A 455 0.90 14.73 -16.20
N PRO A 456 0.58 14.67 -17.51
CA PRO A 456 -0.66 14.08 -17.96
C PRO A 456 -0.66 12.56 -17.71
N LEU A 457 -1.56 12.08 -16.85
CA LEU A 457 -1.79 10.65 -16.60
C LEU A 457 -2.71 10.00 -17.67
N VAL A 458 -2.59 10.48 -18.90
CA VAL A 458 -3.40 10.07 -20.05
C VAL A 458 -2.49 9.92 -21.26
N PHE A 459 -2.94 9.16 -22.25
CA PHE A 459 -2.22 9.04 -23.53
C PHE A 459 -3.15 9.41 -24.69
N PRO A 460 -2.71 10.31 -25.60
CA PRO A 460 -3.58 10.76 -26.68
C PRO A 460 -4.08 9.59 -27.54
N ARG A 461 -5.39 9.55 -27.80
CA ARG A 461 -6.00 8.52 -28.66
C ARG A 461 -5.51 8.66 -30.10
N GLY A 462 -5.14 7.54 -30.73
CA GLY A 462 -4.74 7.48 -32.15
C GLY A 462 -3.25 7.73 -32.43
N ILE A 463 -2.42 7.89 -31.39
CA ILE A 463 -0.96 7.96 -31.52
C ILE A 463 -0.39 6.56 -31.23
N THR A 464 0.42 6.01 -32.12
CA THR A 464 1.17 4.75 -31.85
C THR A 464 2.50 5.06 -31.17
N SER A 465 3.09 4.08 -30.48
CA SER A 465 4.34 4.25 -29.72
C SER A 465 5.51 4.83 -30.52
N GLU A 466 5.56 4.58 -31.84
CA GLU A 466 6.60 5.10 -32.74
C GLU A 466 6.52 6.62 -32.98
N ALA A 467 5.32 7.20 -32.89
CA ALA A 467 5.11 8.63 -33.10
C ALA A 467 5.46 9.46 -31.84
N SER A 468 5.31 8.89 -30.64
CA SER A 468 5.59 9.56 -29.36
C SER A 468 7.09 9.75 -29.09
N GLN A 469 7.97 8.87 -29.58
CA GLN A 469 9.43 8.99 -29.36
C GLN A 469 10.06 10.18 -30.10
N ARG A 470 9.34 10.84 -31.02
CA ARG A 470 9.87 11.96 -31.83
C ARG A 470 9.44 13.34 -31.37
N GLY A 471 8.71 13.47 -30.27
CA GLY A 471 8.36 14.78 -29.73
C GLY A 471 7.48 14.71 -28.51
N LEU A 472 8.09 14.91 -27.34
CA LEU A 472 7.59 15.61 -26.16
C LEU A 472 8.79 16.12 -25.38
#